data_AF-A0A9P5XJB9-F1
#
_entry.id   AF-A0A9P5XJB9-F1
#
_cell.length_a   1.000
_cell.length_b   1.000
_cell.length_c   1.000
_cell.angle_alpha   90.00
_cell.angle_beta   90.00
_cell.angle_gamma   90.00
#
_symmetry.space_group_name_H-M   'P 1'
#
loop_
_entity.id
_entity.type
_entity.pdbx_description
1 polymer ?
#
loop_
_entity_poly.entity_id
_entity_poly.type
_entity_poly.pdbx_seq_one_letter_code
_entity_poly.pdbx_strand_id
1 'polypeptide(L)'
;MFRRSCAPLTSGFRDLPPLRNYHLCRWRTFATVSPSILSYPEPSSPPPHLSLLDGQLLSALDASKHHTPLTSIVKQYVMATGNILDVSLPYEPRPPESRRPNLTQTSSSTVLIAHCVRDGLKNKITLSSGFALEAPSPLQDETLIVTCAHTLEEIRRSPLFLPDSPAFSSLPGTATGSFCITHDKGQPGRVEITLHPITSVVSALPRSDLLLLSCKIDKSKHELGTLPVSPYPAQANTFIKAHFVALEKPQKIEGWKPWIGGTWSKWVRGEVLGYRDFAGREAEPGTYDPLSHLLFTPHPTPGSSGGPIIDDHSGAVVGVMLGSRMDNRVEGMRGWGIPSETIYEMFTLPGLEGKK
;
A
#
# COMPACT_ATOMS: atom_id res chain seq x y z
N MET A 1 -66.55 -24.22 -53.89
CA MET A 1 -67.69 -23.31 -54.18
C MET A 1 -67.43 -22.02 -53.42
N PHE A 2 -67.18 -20.89 -54.13
CA PHE A 2 -67.28 -19.45 -53.76
C PHE A 2 -66.97 -18.99 -52.31
N ARG A 3 -66.27 -17.88 -51.97
CA ARG A 3 -65.69 -16.68 -52.63
C ARG A 3 -64.91 -15.89 -51.53
N ARG A 4 -63.84 -15.14 -51.91
CA ARG A 4 -63.45 -13.72 -51.56
C ARG A 4 -63.86 -13.16 -50.16
N SER A 5 -63.10 -12.34 -49.40
CA SER A 5 -62.04 -11.32 -49.65
C SER A 5 -61.58 -10.72 -48.29
N CYS A 6 -60.46 -9.98 -48.32
CA CYS A 6 -60.07 -8.78 -47.53
C CYS A 6 -58.81 -8.91 -46.64
N ALA A 7 -57.78 -8.14 -47.03
CA ALA A 7 -56.65 -7.71 -46.20
C ALA A 7 -57.06 -6.52 -45.30
N PRO A 8 -56.24 -6.11 -44.31
CA PRO A 8 -55.17 -5.14 -44.60
C PRO A 8 -53.84 -5.33 -43.84
N LEU A 9 -52.84 -4.58 -44.30
CA LEU A 9 -51.49 -4.36 -43.78
C LEU A 9 -51.46 -3.86 -42.32
N THR A 10 -50.51 -4.34 -41.52
CA THR A 10 -49.75 -3.50 -40.58
C THR A 10 -48.33 -4.00 -40.36
N SER A 11 -47.41 -3.04 -40.46
CA SER A 11 -45.98 -3.08 -40.12
C SER A 11 -45.73 -3.42 -38.65
N GLY A 12 -44.70 -4.20 -38.39
CA GLY A 12 -44.18 -4.43 -37.04
C GLY A 12 -42.70 -4.79 -37.05
N PHE A 13 -41.84 -3.79 -37.24
CA PHE A 13 -40.47 -3.83 -36.75
C PHE A 13 -40.52 -4.07 -35.23
N ARG A 14 -39.83 -5.11 -34.74
CA ARG A 14 -39.52 -5.27 -33.32
C ARG A 14 -38.02 -5.47 -33.17
N ASP A 15 -37.36 -4.34 -32.92
CA ASP A 15 -36.44 -4.09 -31.81
C ASP A 15 -35.54 -5.26 -31.39
N LEU A 16 -34.33 -5.25 -31.94
CA LEU A 16 -33.15 -5.79 -31.29
C LEU A 16 -32.84 -4.95 -30.03
N PRO A 17 -32.45 -5.56 -28.89
CA PRO A 17 -32.08 -4.81 -27.72
C PRO A 17 -30.81 -3.99 -27.98
N PRO A 18 -30.68 -2.78 -27.41
CA PRO A 18 -29.52 -1.94 -27.65
C PRO A 18 -28.28 -2.58 -27.03
N LEU A 19 -27.20 -2.63 -27.81
CA LEU A 19 -25.85 -2.89 -27.35
C LEU A 19 -25.55 -1.93 -26.19
N ARG A 20 -25.49 -2.48 -24.97
CA ARG A 20 -25.01 -1.74 -23.79
C ARG A 20 -23.57 -1.32 -24.08
N ASN A 21 -23.37 -0.01 -24.20
CA ASN A 21 -22.05 0.62 -24.14
C ASN A 21 -21.40 0.24 -22.81
N TYR A 22 -20.46 -0.69 -22.84
CA TYR A 22 -19.60 -0.99 -21.71
C TYR A 22 -18.59 0.15 -21.58
N HIS A 23 -18.83 1.05 -20.62
CA HIS A 23 -17.90 2.10 -20.25
C HIS A 23 -16.56 1.49 -19.80
N LEU A 24 -15.46 1.97 -20.41
CA LEU A 24 -14.08 1.69 -20.04
C LEU A 24 -13.76 2.40 -18.70
N CYS A 25 -14.01 1.74 -17.57
CA CYS A 25 -13.63 2.27 -16.26
C CYS A 25 -12.19 1.82 -15.90
N ARG A 26 -11.24 2.76 -15.94
CA ARG A 26 -9.90 2.66 -15.33
C ARG A 26 -9.91 3.42 -14.01
N TRP A 27 -9.64 2.73 -12.91
CA TRP A 27 -9.55 3.34 -11.58
C TRP A 27 -8.14 3.16 -11.05
N ARG A 28 -7.35 4.24 -11.10
CA ARG A 28 -6.27 4.41 -10.14
C ARG A 28 -6.89 5.00 -8.90
N THR A 29 -6.91 4.23 -7.83
CA THR A 29 -7.37 4.70 -6.53
C THR A 29 -6.26 4.45 -5.54
N PHE A 30 -5.89 5.52 -4.84
CA PHE A 30 -5.28 5.35 -3.54
C PHE A 30 -6.39 5.04 -2.56
N ALA A 31 -6.13 4.09 -1.68
CA ALA A 31 -6.98 3.87 -0.54
C ALA A 31 -6.90 5.12 0.34
N THR A 32 -8.03 5.81 0.44
CA THR A 32 -8.24 6.87 1.42
C THR A 32 -9.03 6.27 2.58
N VAL A 33 -8.65 6.58 3.82
CA VAL A 33 -9.53 6.31 4.97
C VAL A 33 -10.81 7.11 4.73
N SER A 34 -11.95 6.42 4.63
CA SER A 34 -13.19 7.02 4.12
C SER A 34 -13.55 8.33 4.82
N PRO A 35 -13.72 9.45 4.09
CA PRO A 35 -14.51 10.55 4.58
C PRO A 35 -15.98 10.18 4.38
N SER A 36 -16.68 9.85 5.46
CA SER A 36 -18.14 9.88 5.42
C SER A 36 -18.57 11.33 5.17
N ILE A 37 -19.31 11.57 4.08
CA ILE A 37 -20.33 12.62 3.81
C ILE A 37 -20.19 13.19 2.38
N LEU A 38 -21.13 12.76 1.52
CA LEU A 38 -21.60 13.33 0.23
C LEU A 38 -20.60 13.40 -0.95
N SER A 39 -20.68 12.42 -1.86
CA SER A 39 -20.09 12.50 -3.21
C SER A 39 -21.17 12.91 -4.22
N TYR A 40 -21.04 14.10 -4.82
CA TYR A 40 -21.71 14.40 -6.09
C TYR A 40 -20.97 13.67 -7.23
N PRO A 41 -21.66 13.13 -8.25
CA PRO A 41 -21.02 12.52 -9.40
C PRO A 41 -20.37 13.61 -10.26
N GLU A 42 -19.05 13.75 -10.14
CA GLU A 42 -18.26 14.59 -11.04
C GLU A 42 -18.26 13.98 -12.46
N PRO A 43 -18.39 14.78 -13.52
CA PRO A 43 -18.43 14.27 -14.89
C PRO A 43 -17.17 13.49 -15.25
N SER A 44 -17.33 12.39 -15.98
CA SER A 44 -16.26 11.48 -16.36
C SER A 44 -15.19 12.19 -17.20
N SER A 45 -14.05 12.48 -16.59
CA SER A 45 -12.83 12.83 -17.33
C SER A 45 -12.42 11.68 -18.25
N PRO A 46 -11.77 11.95 -19.40
CA PRO A 46 -11.21 10.91 -20.25
C PRO A 46 -10.28 9.99 -19.43
N PRO A 47 -10.22 8.68 -19.75
CA PRO A 47 -9.41 7.75 -18.98
C PRO A 47 -7.94 8.21 -19.02
N PRO A 48 -7.29 8.39 -17.87
CA PRO A 48 -5.90 8.84 -17.86
C PRO A 48 -5.01 7.86 -18.64
N HIS A 49 -3.99 8.39 -19.30
CA HIS A 49 -2.96 7.59 -19.94
C HIS A 49 -2.30 6.67 -18.89
N LEU A 50 -2.02 5.42 -19.27
CA LEU A 50 -1.23 4.54 -18.41
C LEU A 50 0.14 5.21 -18.19
N SER A 51 0.50 5.47 -16.94
CA SER A 51 1.87 5.84 -16.61
C SER A 51 2.81 4.70 -16.99
N LEU A 52 4.07 5.07 -17.16
CA LEU A 52 5.17 4.13 -17.40
C LEU A 52 5.16 2.98 -16.38
N LEU A 53 4.96 3.30 -15.09
CA LEU A 53 4.91 2.33 -14.00
C LEU A 53 3.79 1.29 -14.18
N ASP A 54 2.57 1.73 -14.51
CA ASP A 54 1.47 0.80 -14.74
C ASP A 54 1.79 -0.12 -15.92
N GLY A 55 2.35 0.43 -17.01
CA GLY A 55 2.79 -0.35 -18.16
C GLY A 55 3.82 -1.42 -17.77
N GLN A 56 4.78 -1.08 -16.91
CA GLN A 56 5.80 -2.01 -16.41
C GLN A 56 5.20 -3.09 -15.50
N LEU A 57 4.33 -2.73 -14.55
CA LEU A 57 3.64 -3.67 -13.66
C LEU A 57 2.78 -4.65 -14.44
N LEU A 58 2.00 -4.12 -15.38
CA LEU A 58 1.13 -4.89 -16.25
C LEU A 58 1.95 -5.80 -17.18
N SER A 59 3.09 -5.35 -17.71
CA SER A 59 3.98 -6.20 -18.51
C SER A 59 4.60 -7.31 -17.67
N ALA A 60 4.98 -7.03 -16.41
CA ALA A 60 5.53 -8.02 -15.50
C ALA A 60 4.51 -9.09 -15.07
N LEU A 61 3.25 -8.70 -14.92
CA LEU A 61 2.14 -9.64 -14.70
C LEU A 61 2.00 -10.65 -15.84
N ASP A 62 2.16 -10.20 -17.09
CA ASP A 62 2.01 -11.05 -18.27
C ASP A 62 3.26 -11.91 -18.52
N ALA A 63 4.44 -11.38 -18.23
CA ALA A 63 5.72 -12.02 -18.53
C ALA A 63 6.08 -13.13 -17.53
N SER A 64 5.74 -12.98 -16.25
CA SER A 64 6.12 -13.93 -15.21
C SER A 64 4.99 -14.90 -14.89
N LYS A 65 5.24 -16.20 -15.07
CA LYS A 65 4.35 -17.28 -14.58
C LYS A 65 4.65 -17.69 -13.14
N HIS A 66 5.63 -17.06 -12.49
CA HIS A 66 6.19 -17.50 -11.21
C HIS A 66 5.86 -16.56 -10.04
N HIS A 67 4.95 -15.60 -10.21
CA HIS A 67 4.47 -14.80 -9.08
C HIS A 67 3.36 -15.53 -8.31
N THR A 68 3.23 -15.23 -7.02
CA THR A 68 2.13 -15.74 -6.20
C THR A 68 0.83 -15.05 -6.63
N PRO A 69 -0.21 -15.80 -7.03
CA PRO A 69 -1.49 -15.23 -7.43
C PRO A 69 -2.10 -14.38 -6.31
N LEU A 70 -2.82 -13.32 -6.67
CA LEU A 70 -3.45 -12.45 -5.67
C LEU A 70 -4.46 -13.21 -4.80
N THR A 71 -5.07 -14.28 -5.30
CA THR A 71 -5.97 -15.16 -4.52
C THR A 71 -5.24 -15.84 -3.38
N SER A 72 -4.00 -16.29 -3.62
CA SER A 72 -3.13 -16.87 -2.60
C SER A 72 -2.69 -15.82 -1.59
N ILE A 73 -2.29 -14.62 -2.03
CA ILE A 73 -1.94 -13.50 -1.14
C ILE A 73 -3.11 -13.11 -0.23
N VAL A 74 -4.32 -12.99 -0.79
CA VAL A 74 -5.53 -12.67 -0.01
C VAL A 74 -5.89 -13.78 0.98
N LYS A 75 -5.76 -15.05 0.57
CA LYS A 75 -5.97 -16.20 1.47
C LYS A 75 -4.98 -16.16 2.63
N GLN A 76 -3.70 -15.93 2.35
CA GLN A 76 -2.66 -15.82 3.37
C GLN A 76 -2.91 -14.64 4.30
N TYR A 77 -3.31 -13.48 3.80
CA TYR A 77 -3.68 -12.33 4.64
C TYR A 77 -4.77 -12.66 5.66
N VAL A 78 -5.82 -13.39 5.26
CA VAL A 78 -6.86 -13.86 6.19
C VAL A 78 -6.30 -14.88 7.18
N MET A 79 -5.50 -15.86 6.71
CA MET A 79 -4.95 -16.91 7.56
C MET A 79 -3.86 -16.42 8.54
N ALA A 80 -3.12 -15.39 8.17
CA ALA A 80 -2.02 -14.81 8.94
C ALA A 80 -2.46 -13.66 9.86
N THR A 81 -3.78 -13.42 9.97
CA THR A 81 -4.33 -12.41 10.88
C THR A 81 -3.97 -12.75 12.32
N GLY A 82 -3.25 -11.84 12.99
CA GLY A 82 -2.75 -12.05 14.35
C GLY A 82 -1.63 -13.09 14.46
N ASN A 83 -1.02 -13.49 13.34
CA ASN A 83 0.10 -14.44 13.38
C ASN A 83 1.35 -13.77 13.96
N ILE A 84 1.98 -14.43 14.93
CA ILE A 84 3.22 -13.98 15.56
C ILE A 84 4.36 -14.85 15.00
N LEU A 85 5.31 -14.20 14.32
CA LEU A 85 6.50 -14.85 13.78
C LEU A 85 7.38 -15.33 14.94
N ASP A 86 7.90 -16.55 14.85
CA ASP A 86 8.83 -17.13 15.84
C ASP A 86 10.27 -16.62 15.64
N VAL A 87 10.40 -15.31 15.49
CA VAL A 87 11.66 -14.57 15.41
C VAL A 87 11.44 -13.23 16.11
N SER A 88 12.50 -12.64 16.66
CA SER A 88 12.44 -11.32 17.27
C SER A 88 12.86 -10.22 16.29
N LEU A 89 12.18 -9.09 16.39
CA LEU A 89 12.60 -7.84 15.75
C LEU A 89 13.58 -7.12 16.70
N PRO A 90 14.74 -6.63 16.23
CA PRO A 90 15.69 -5.90 17.06
C PRO A 90 15.10 -4.60 17.64
N TYR A 91 15.37 -4.37 18.93
CA TYR A 91 14.89 -3.19 19.65
C TYR A 91 15.87 -2.04 19.43
N GLU A 92 15.58 -1.16 18.46
CA GLU A 92 16.49 -0.10 18.03
C GLU A 92 15.94 1.33 18.27
N PRO A 93 15.72 1.76 19.53
CA PRO A 93 15.24 3.12 19.82
C PRO A 93 16.29 4.22 19.58
N ARG A 94 17.58 3.85 19.59
CA ARG A 94 18.72 4.76 19.39
C ARG A 94 19.76 4.07 18.50
N PRO A 95 19.45 3.88 17.20
CA PRO A 95 20.34 3.17 16.30
C PRO A 95 21.69 3.92 16.17
N PRO A 96 22.79 3.17 15.98
CA PRO A 96 24.08 3.78 15.68
C PRO A 96 24.01 4.58 14.39
N GLU A 97 24.90 5.56 14.21
CA GLU A 97 24.88 6.46 13.06
C GLU A 97 24.89 5.71 11.71
N SER A 98 25.60 4.59 11.64
CA SER A 98 25.64 3.72 10.46
C SER A 98 24.32 3.04 10.10
N ARG A 99 23.40 2.88 11.06
CA ARG A 99 22.06 2.31 10.85
C ARG A 99 21.00 3.38 10.58
N ARG A 100 21.30 4.66 10.84
CA ARG A 100 20.35 5.74 10.60
C ARG A 100 20.15 5.93 9.09
N PRO A 101 18.90 6.06 8.63
CA PRO A 101 18.63 6.22 7.20
C PRO A 101 19.16 7.57 6.69
N ASN A 102 19.79 7.55 5.51
CA ASN A 102 20.18 8.78 4.83
C ASN A 102 18.99 9.39 4.10
N LEU A 103 18.32 10.34 4.76
CA LEU A 103 17.10 10.98 4.26
C LEU A 103 17.35 11.99 3.12
N THR A 104 18.62 12.27 2.78
CA THR A 104 18.96 13.14 1.66
C THR A 104 19.03 12.40 0.33
N GLN A 105 19.33 11.09 0.39
CA GLN A 105 19.32 10.20 -0.78
C GLN A 105 17.89 9.82 -1.11
N THR A 106 17.62 9.57 -2.39
CA THR A 106 16.29 9.23 -2.96
C THR A 106 15.78 7.83 -2.58
N SER A 107 16.19 7.38 -1.39
CA SER A 107 15.80 6.22 -0.59
C SER A 107 16.34 4.86 -1.03
N SER A 108 17.22 4.30 -0.20
CA SER A 108 17.58 2.89 -0.19
C SER A 108 16.71 2.06 0.76
N SER A 109 15.79 2.64 1.56
CA SER A 109 15.09 1.89 2.62
C SER A 109 13.56 1.91 2.54
N THR A 110 13.00 2.69 1.62
CA THR A 110 11.56 2.71 1.34
C THR A 110 11.29 2.11 -0.03
N VAL A 111 10.17 1.43 -0.14
CA VAL A 111 9.74 0.72 -1.34
C VAL A 111 8.32 1.13 -1.72
N LEU A 112 7.93 0.83 -2.96
CA LEU A 112 6.54 0.89 -3.39
C LEU A 112 5.98 -0.53 -3.45
N ILE A 113 4.79 -0.74 -2.93
CA ILE A 113 4.05 -2.00 -3.00
C ILE A 113 2.92 -1.82 -3.98
N ALA A 114 2.77 -2.77 -4.89
CA ALA A 114 1.68 -2.81 -5.85
C ALA A 114 0.91 -4.11 -5.72
N HIS A 115 -0.41 -4.01 -5.66
CA HIS A 115 -1.30 -5.15 -5.92
C HIS A 115 -2.02 -4.90 -7.24
N CYS A 116 -2.07 -5.91 -8.10
CA CYS A 116 -2.52 -5.76 -9.48
C CYS A 116 -3.51 -6.86 -9.87
N VAL A 117 -4.54 -6.48 -10.60
CA VAL A 117 -5.49 -7.38 -11.28
C VAL A 117 -5.73 -6.88 -12.70
N ARG A 118 -5.72 -7.80 -13.65
CA ARG A 118 -6.05 -7.59 -15.06
C ARG A 118 -7.08 -8.63 -15.51
N ASP A 119 -8.09 -8.15 -16.23
CA ASP A 119 -9.10 -8.94 -16.92
C ASP A 119 -9.26 -8.37 -18.34
N GLY A 120 -8.56 -8.98 -19.31
CA GLY A 120 -8.45 -8.48 -20.68
C GLY A 120 -7.88 -7.06 -20.73
N LEU A 121 -8.69 -6.11 -21.18
CA LEU A 121 -8.32 -4.68 -21.27
C LEU A 121 -8.53 -3.92 -19.96
N LYS A 122 -9.29 -4.47 -19.01
CA LYS A 122 -9.56 -3.86 -17.72
C LYS A 122 -8.45 -4.21 -16.75
N ASN A 123 -8.07 -3.25 -15.92
CA ASN A 123 -7.10 -3.47 -14.86
C ASN A 123 -7.39 -2.57 -13.66
N LYS A 124 -6.91 -3.01 -12.50
CA LYS A 124 -6.82 -2.22 -11.28
C LYS A 124 -5.46 -2.43 -10.64
N ILE A 125 -4.85 -1.33 -10.22
CA ILE A 125 -3.58 -1.31 -9.50
C ILE A 125 -3.80 -0.45 -8.25
N THR A 126 -3.47 -1.00 -7.08
CA THR A 126 -3.47 -0.28 -5.81
C THR A 126 -2.04 -0.17 -5.32
N LEU A 127 -1.63 1.03 -4.90
CA LEU A 127 -0.25 1.34 -4.52
C LEU A 127 -0.18 1.80 -3.07
N SER A 128 0.81 1.31 -2.34
CA SER A 128 1.22 1.82 -1.02
C SER A 128 2.74 1.95 -0.95
N SER A 129 3.23 2.75 0.00
CA SER A 129 4.62 2.74 0.42
C SER A 129 4.87 1.59 1.39
N GLY A 130 6.14 1.22 1.57
CA GLY A 130 6.58 0.26 2.58
C GLY A 130 8.05 0.44 2.92
N PHE A 131 8.56 -0.35 3.86
CA PHE A 131 9.97 -0.36 4.22
C PHE A 131 10.41 -1.73 4.73
N ALA A 132 11.71 -2.02 4.58
CA ALA A 132 12.29 -3.29 4.98
C ALA A 132 12.67 -3.32 6.48
N LEU A 133 12.46 -4.47 7.12
CA LEU A 133 12.82 -4.73 8.51
C LEU A 133 14.12 -5.54 8.61
N GLU A 134 14.90 -5.27 9.67
CA GLU A 134 16.05 -6.09 10.06
C GLU A 134 15.60 -7.28 10.91
N ALA A 135 14.81 -8.17 10.33
CA ALA A 135 14.39 -9.41 11.00
C ALA A 135 14.58 -10.59 10.05
N PRO A 136 14.93 -11.79 10.55
CA PRO A 136 14.98 -12.99 9.73
C PRO A 136 13.59 -13.28 9.16
N SER A 137 13.50 -13.54 7.85
CA SER A 137 12.24 -14.05 7.28
C SER A 137 12.07 -15.53 7.64
N PRO A 138 10.86 -16.00 7.94
CA PRO A 138 10.58 -17.43 8.05
C PRO A 138 10.80 -18.17 6.72
N LEU A 139 10.88 -17.43 5.60
CA LEU A 139 11.21 -17.95 4.28
C LEU A 139 12.68 -17.64 3.95
N GLN A 140 13.40 -18.67 3.50
CA GLN A 140 14.84 -18.58 3.24
C GLN A 140 15.17 -17.50 2.20
N ASP A 141 16.18 -16.67 2.50
CA ASP A 141 16.69 -15.60 1.64
C ASP A 141 15.67 -14.52 1.25
N GLU A 142 14.58 -14.40 2.02
CA GLU A 142 13.57 -13.37 1.80
C GLU A 142 13.71 -12.18 2.74
N THR A 143 13.23 -11.02 2.28
CA THR A 143 13.22 -9.78 3.03
C THR A 143 11.80 -9.50 3.51
N LEU A 144 11.68 -9.10 4.78
CA LEU A 144 10.42 -8.70 5.37
C LEU A 144 10.14 -7.22 5.11
N ILE A 145 8.96 -6.92 4.57
CA ILE A 145 8.50 -5.58 4.24
C ILE A 145 7.22 -5.26 5.02
N VAL A 146 7.22 -4.14 5.75
CA VAL A 146 6.01 -3.60 6.38
C VAL A 146 5.34 -2.62 5.43
N THR A 147 4.01 -2.71 5.34
CA THR A 147 3.15 -1.75 4.63
C THR A 147 1.77 -1.71 5.28
N CYS A 148 0.86 -0.90 4.74
CA CYS A 148 -0.53 -0.85 5.17
C CYS A 148 -1.36 -2.01 4.57
N ALA A 149 -2.40 -2.45 5.27
CA ALA A 149 -3.26 -3.53 4.82
C ALA A 149 -4.38 -3.07 3.87
N HIS A 150 -4.81 -1.82 3.96
CA HIS A 150 -5.98 -1.33 3.26
C HIS A 150 -5.85 -1.35 1.73
N THR A 151 -4.64 -1.32 1.18
CA THR A 151 -4.44 -1.38 -0.28
C THR A 151 -4.72 -2.79 -0.79
N LEU A 152 -4.36 -3.81 -0.01
CA LEU A 152 -4.74 -5.20 -0.27
C LEU A 152 -6.25 -5.42 -0.09
N GLU A 153 -6.86 -4.82 0.93
CA GLU A 153 -8.33 -4.85 1.11
C GLU A 153 -9.07 -4.17 -0.06
N GLU A 154 -8.54 -3.06 -0.56
CA GLU A 154 -9.16 -2.32 -1.65
C GLU A 154 -9.13 -3.10 -2.98
N ILE A 155 -8.04 -3.82 -3.27
CA ILE A 155 -7.99 -4.68 -4.45
C ILE A 155 -8.82 -5.96 -4.26
N ARG A 156 -8.84 -6.53 -3.04
CA ARG A 156 -9.68 -7.68 -2.68
C ARG A 156 -11.16 -7.41 -2.93
N ARG A 157 -11.61 -6.17 -2.73
CA ARG A 157 -13.00 -5.74 -2.95
C ARG A 157 -13.27 -5.20 -4.36
N SER A 158 -12.29 -5.27 -5.26
CA SER A 158 -12.45 -4.82 -6.63
C SER A 158 -13.47 -5.68 -7.37
N PRO A 159 -14.39 -5.11 -8.17
CA PRO A 159 -15.26 -5.87 -9.06
C PRO A 159 -14.51 -6.80 -10.02
N LEU A 160 -13.25 -6.46 -10.35
CA LEU A 160 -12.38 -7.28 -11.19
C LEU A 160 -11.81 -8.50 -10.46
N PHE A 161 -12.01 -8.61 -9.15
CA PHE A 161 -11.41 -9.65 -8.30
C PHE A 161 -12.41 -10.27 -7.30
N LEU A 162 -13.71 -10.09 -7.51
CA LEU A 162 -14.74 -10.80 -6.75
C LEU A 162 -14.75 -12.29 -7.11
N PRO A 163 -15.31 -13.19 -6.27
CA PRO A 163 -15.33 -14.63 -6.53
C PRO A 163 -15.89 -15.03 -7.90
N ASP A 164 -16.90 -14.29 -8.40
CA ASP A 164 -17.53 -14.52 -9.70
C ASP A 164 -16.74 -13.93 -10.88
N SER A 165 -15.64 -13.22 -10.61
CA SER A 165 -14.83 -12.57 -11.65
C SER A 165 -13.90 -13.57 -12.37
N PRO A 166 -13.63 -13.36 -13.67
CA PRO A 166 -12.68 -14.18 -14.42
C PRO A 166 -11.28 -14.23 -13.79
N ALA A 167 -10.81 -13.11 -13.24
CA ALA A 167 -9.47 -13.01 -12.68
C ALA A 167 -9.32 -13.76 -11.35
N PHE A 168 -10.39 -13.87 -10.55
CA PHE A 168 -10.39 -14.69 -9.34
C PHE A 168 -10.23 -16.18 -9.67
N SER A 169 -10.90 -16.64 -10.73
CA SER A 169 -10.80 -18.03 -11.21
C SER A 169 -9.59 -18.29 -12.13
N SER A 170 -8.71 -17.29 -12.32
CA SER A 170 -7.54 -17.39 -13.21
C SER A 170 -7.88 -17.86 -14.62
N LEU A 171 -8.99 -17.37 -15.19
CA LEU A 171 -9.40 -17.71 -16.55
C LEU A 171 -8.42 -17.13 -17.60
N PRO A 172 -8.37 -17.72 -18.81
CA PRO A 172 -7.53 -17.21 -19.89
C PRO A 172 -7.77 -15.71 -20.16
N GLY A 173 -6.70 -14.95 -20.35
CA GLY A 173 -6.77 -13.49 -20.55
C GLY A 173 -6.81 -12.68 -19.24
N THR A 174 -6.65 -13.33 -18.09
CA THR A 174 -6.54 -12.66 -16.79
C THR A 174 -5.17 -12.86 -16.16
N ALA A 175 -4.73 -11.88 -15.36
CA ALA A 175 -3.48 -11.93 -14.62
C ALA A 175 -3.63 -11.18 -13.29
N THR A 176 -3.09 -11.75 -12.21
CA THR A 176 -3.12 -11.12 -10.88
C THR A 176 -1.78 -11.29 -10.20
N GLY A 177 -1.39 -10.37 -9.33
CA GLY A 177 -0.11 -10.48 -8.63
C GLY A 177 0.14 -9.31 -7.69
N SER A 178 1.17 -9.45 -6.87
CA SER A 178 1.64 -8.40 -5.96
C SER A 178 3.15 -8.24 -6.09
N PHE A 179 3.64 -7.01 -6.06
CA PHE A 179 5.06 -6.70 -6.26
C PHE A 179 5.56 -5.70 -5.21
N CYS A 180 6.78 -5.96 -4.72
CA CYS A 180 7.64 -4.96 -4.09
C CYS A 180 8.50 -4.32 -5.18
N ILE A 181 8.56 -3.00 -5.22
CA ILE A 181 9.27 -2.24 -6.24
C ILE A 181 10.41 -1.50 -5.57
N THR A 182 11.63 -1.71 -6.09
CA THR A 182 12.85 -1.06 -5.62
C THR A 182 13.53 -0.30 -6.76
N HIS A 183 14.47 0.58 -6.40
CA HIS A 183 15.43 1.12 -7.36
C HIS A 183 16.48 0.07 -7.73
N ASP A 184 16.92 0.09 -8.98
CA ASP A 184 18.13 -0.61 -9.40
C ASP A 184 19.37 0.25 -9.12
N LYS A 185 20.52 -0.37 -8.82
CA LYS A 185 21.81 0.33 -8.69
C LYS A 185 22.41 0.76 -10.05
N GLY A 186 21.55 0.94 -11.06
CA GLY A 186 21.92 1.24 -12.44
C GLY A 186 22.61 2.59 -12.63
N GLN A 187 23.20 2.78 -13.82
CA GLN A 187 24.04 3.94 -14.15
C GLN A 187 23.40 5.30 -13.82
N PRO A 188 24.19 6.29 -13.38
CA PRO A 188 23.69 7.63 -13.09
C PRO A 188 22.96 8.22 -14.30
N GLY A 189 21.67 8.52 -14.13
CA GLY A 189 20.81 9.09 -15.15
C GLY A 189 19.67 8.19 -15.66
N ARG A 190 19.64 6.90 -15.32
CA ARG A 190 18.48 6.02 -15.53
C ARG A 190 17.92 5.51 -14.21
N VAL A 191 16.70 5.93 -13.88
CA VAL A 191 15.92 5.37 -12.78
C VAL A 191 15.24 4.09 -13.28
N GLU A 192 16.02 3.01 -13.39
CA GLU A 192 15.45 1.69 -13.66
C GLU A 192 14.87 1.11 -12.36
N ILE A 193 13.65 0.59 -12.46
CA ILE A 193 12.96 -0.06 -11.34
C ILE A 193 13.10 -1.56 -11.48
N THR A 194 13.14 -2.25 -10.34
CA THR A 194 13.03 -3.70 -10.30
C THR A 194 11.77 -4.11 -9.57
N LEU A 195 11.06 -5.07 -10.15
CA LEU A 195 9.83 -5.64 -9.63
C LEU A 195 10.14 -7.00 -8.99
N HIS A 196 10.00 -7.08 -7.67
CA HIS A 196 10.17 -8.29 -6.89
C HIS A 196 8.79 -8.85 -6.55
N PRO A 197 8.38 -10.01 -7.09
CA PRO A 197 7.12 -10.63 -6.72
C PRO A 197 7.03 -10.85 -5.21
N ILE A 198 5.90 -10.45 -4.61
CA ILE A 198 5.59 -10.81 -3.23
C ILE A 198 5.31 -12.30 -3.20
N THR A 199 6.01 -13.02 -2.33
CA THR A 199 5.91 -14.47 -2.22
C THR A 199 4.82 -14.86 -1.23
N SER A 200 4.72 -14.15 -0.10
CA SER A 200 3.69 -14.41 0.90
C SER A 200 3.34 -13.23 1.81
N VAL A 201 2.19 -13.36 2.48
CA VAL A 201 1.86 -12.61 3.70
C VAL A 201 2.23 -13.46 4.91
N VAL A 202 3.16 -13.00 5.74
CA VAL A 202 3.67 -13.75 6.89
C VAL A 202 2.98 -13.35 8.20
N SER A 203 2.48 -12.12 8.29
CA SER A 203 1.63 -11.64 9.38
C SER A 203 0.75 -10.49 8.91
N ALA A 204 -0.41 -10.33 9.55
CA ALA A 204 -1.31 -9.23 9.28
C ALA A 204 -2.01 -8.79 10.58
N LEU A 205 -2.18 -7.47 10.74
CA LEU A 205 -2.97 -6.86 11.80
C LEU A 205 -4.04 -5.95 11.17
N PRO A 206 -5.15 -6.50 10.65
CA PRO A 206 -6.17 -5.73 9.92
C PRO A 206 -6.76 -4.58 10.75
N ARG A 207 -6.89 -4.74 12.07
CA ARG A 207 -7.42 -3.70 12.96
C ARG A 207 -6.50 -2.49 13.08
N SER A 208 -5.20 -2.71 12.95
CA SER A 208 -4.16 -1.69 12.96
C SER A 208 -3.68 -1.35 11.55
N ASP A 209 -4.38 -1.87 10.53
CA ASP A 209 -4.10 -1.62 9.12
C ASP A 209 -2.65 -1.93 8.72
N LEU A 210 -2.08 -2.99 9.28
CA LEU A 210 -0.71 -3.43 9.01
C LEU A 210 -0.65 -4.77 8.30
N LEU A 211 0.36 -4.86 7.43
CA LEU A 211 0.69 -6.05 6.66
C LEU A 211 2.20 -6.29 6.67
N LEU A 212 2.62 -7.52 6.98
CA LEU A 212 3.99 -7.97 6.88
C LEU A 212 4.13 -8.93 5.69
N LEU A 213 4.82 -8.45 4.67
CA LEU A 213 5.05 -9.16 3.42
C LEU A 213 6.44 -9.78 3.39
N SER A 214 6.57 -10.91 2.70
CA SER A 214 7.85 -11.51 2.37
C SER A 214 8.07 -11.49 0.86
N CYS A 215 9.28 -11.15 0.45
CA CYS A 215 9.68 -11.20 -0.95
C CYS A 215 11.18 -11.43 -1.11
N LYS A 216 11.56 -12.08 -2.21
CA LYS A 216 12.96 -12.30 -2.55
C LYS A 216 13.54 -11.07 -3.24
N ILE A 217 14.51 -10.43 -2.59
CA ILE A 217 15.19 -9.24 -3.11
C ILE A 217 16.67 -9.57 -3.25
N ASP A 218 17.20 -9.46 -4.47
CA ASP A 218 18.60 -9.69 -4.77
C ASP A 218 19.47 -8.53 -4.22
N LYS A 219 19.93 -8.69 -2.98
CA LYS A 219 20.79 -7.71 -2.29
C LYS A 219 22.12 -7.44 -3.01
N SER A 220 22.55 -8.31 -3.92
CA SER A 220 23.76 -8.06 -4.73
C SER A 220 23.53 -7.00 -5.81
N LYS A 221 22.28 -6.86 -6.28
CA LYS A 221 21.88 -5.90 -7.32
C LYS A 221 21.19 -4.67 -6.77
N HIS A 222 20.56 -4.77 -5.60
CA HIS A 222 19.73 -3.70 -5.04
C HIS A 222 20.23 -3.24 -3.68
N GLU A 223 20.27 -1.91 -3.50
CA GLU A 223 20.56 -1.26 -2.23
C GLU A 223 19.23 -1.09 -1.47
N LEU A 224 18.68 -2.19 -0.96
CA LEU A 224 17.57 -2.12 -0.01
C LEU A 224 18.10 -2.25 1.42
N GLY A 225 18.27 -1.10 2.09
CA GLY A 225 18.58 -1.02 3.51
C GLY A 225 17.35 -1.22 4.37
N THR A 226 17.53 -1.82 5.54
CA THR A 226 16.49 -1.96 6.56
C THR A 226 16.38 -0.70 7.41
N LEU A 227 15.20 -0.42 7.96
CA LEU A 227 15.01 0.68 8.90
C LEU A 227 15.04 0.19 10.35
N PRO A 228 15.76 0.87 11.25
CA PRO A 228 15.72 0.57 12.67
C PRO A 228 14.36 0.97 13.25
N VAL A 229 13.78 0.13 14.10
CA VAL A 229 12.43 0.35 14.65
C VAL A 229 12.50 0.58 16.15
N SER A 230 11.90 1.68 16.62
CA SER A 230 11.76 1.94 18.05
C SER A 230 10.64 1.08 18.64
N PRO A 231 10.88 0.33 19.74
CA PRO A 231 9.83 -0.34 20.49
C PRO A 231 9.02 0.63 21.36
N TYR A 232 9.45 1.88 21.47
CA TYR A 232 8.82 2.88 22.32
C TYR A 232 8.05 3.90 21.49
N PRO A 233 6.78 4.18 21.85
CA PRO A 233 6.00 5.24 21.23
C PRO A 233 6.67 6.60 21.46
N ALA A 234 6.71 7.42 20.40
CA ALA A 234 7.21 8.79 20.48
C ALA A 234 6.31 9.65 21.36
N GLN A 235 6.87 10.59 22.12
CA GLN A 235 6.06 11.51 22.94
C GLN A 235 5.35 12.55 22.06
N ALA A 236 4.27 13.15 22.56
CA ALA A 236 3.70 14.34 21.92
C ALA A 236 4.77 15.43 21.78
N ASN A 237 4.68 16.22 20.72
CA ASN A 237 5.64 17.24 20.30
C ASN A 237 7.02 16.71 19.86
N THR A 238 7.16 15.39 19.64
CA THR A 238 8.39 14.82 19.07
C THR A 238 8.49 15.21 17.59
N PHE A 239 9.63 15.77 17.19
CA PHE A 239 9.90 16.06 15.78
C PHE A 239 10.11 14.77 14.99
N ILE A 240 9.44 14.68 13.84
CA ILE A 240 9.51 13.52 12.97
C ILE A 240 9.87 13.91 11.54
N LYS A 241 10.24 12.91 10.76
CA LYS A 241 10.32 12.97 9.30
C LYS A 241 9.45 11.86 8.70
N ALA A 242 8.56 12.25 7.80
CA ALA A 242 7.64 11.37 7.12
C ALA A 242 7.95 11.30 5.62
N HIS A 243 7.92 10.11 5.03
CA HIS A 243 8.23 9.89 3.62
C HIS A 243 6.99 10.09 2.73
N PHE A 244 6.85 11.27 2.14
CA PHE A 244 5.70 11.59 1.28
C PHE A 244 5.95 11.16 -0.16
N VAL A 245 4.89 10.69 -0.82
CA VAL A 245 4.92 10.20 -2.21
C VAL A 245 3.88 10.91 -3.06
N ALA A 246 4.22 11.22 -4.30
CA ALA A 246 3.30 11.75 -5.30
C ALA A 246 3.46 10.97 -6.62
N LEU A 247 2.35 10.60 -7.28
CA LEU A 247 2.41 9.89 -8.56
C LEU A 247 2.88 10.78 -9.71
N GLU A 248 2.49 12.03 -9.65
CA GLU A 248 2.78 13.03 -10.65
C GLU A 248 3.74 14.05 -10.08
N LYS A 249 4.45 14.74 -10.98
CA LYS A 249 5.35 15.82 -10.60
C LYS A 249 4.56 16.90 -9.84
N PRO A 250 4.88 17.16 -8.56
CA PRO A 250 4.19 18.19 -7.80
C PRO A 250 4.42 19.58 -8.42
N GLN A 251 3.39 20.43 -8.38
CA GLN A 251 3.48 21.81 -8.91
C GLN A 251 4.57 22.63 -8.20
N LYS A 252 4.70 22.45 -6.88
CA LYS A 252 5.80 23.00 -6.08
C LYS A 252 6.88 21.94 -5.94
N ILE A 253 7.95 22.06 -6.73
CA ILE A 253 9.05 21.07 -6.79
C ILE A 253 9.93 21.09 -5.54
N GLU A 254 9.83 22.10 -4.67
CA GLU A 254 10.75 22.29 -3.55
C GLU A 254 10.87 21.06 -2.65
N GLY A 255 12.05 20.44 -2.67
CA GLY A 255 12.39 19.23 -1.92
C GLY A 255 11.85 17.91 -2.47
N TRP A 256 11.01 17.94 -3.51
CA TRP A 256 10.55 16.74 -4.20
C TRP A 256 11.59 16.27 -5.21
N LYS A 257 11.85 14.97 -5.21
CA LYS A 257 12.80 14.33 -6.12
C LYS A 257 12.11 13.20 -6.90
N PRO A 258 12.50 12.95 -8.16
CA PRO A 258 12.06 11.75 -8.87
C PRO A 258 12.39 10.50 -8.06
N TRP A 259 11.43 9.58 -8.02
CA TRP A 259 11.48 8.35 -7.25
C TRP A 259 11.07 7.16 -8.13
N ILE A 260 10.58 6.08 -7.53
CA ILE A 260 10.31 4.80 -8.17
C ILE A 260 9.28 4.97 -9.29
N GLY A 261 9.61 4.50 -10.50
CA GLY A 261 8.63 4.37 -11.59
C GLY A 261 8.05 5.69 -12.08
N GLY A 262 8.80 6.78 -11.98
CA GLY A 262 8.32 8.12 -12.36
C GLY A 262 7.45 8.80 -11.30
N THR A 263 7.28 8.19 -10.13
CA THR A 263 6.73 8.86 -8.95
C THR A 263 7.74 9.88 -8.40
N TRP A 264 7.33 10.64 -7.40
CA TRP A 264 8.13 11.64 -6.70
C TRP A 264 8.06 11.39 -5.21
N SER A 265 9.15 11.62 -4.50
CA SER A 265 9.16 11.53 -3.05
C SER A 265 9.88 12.69 -2.38
N LYS A 266 9.55 12.90 -1.10
CA LYS A 266 10.17 13.89 -0.23
C LYS A 266 10.07 13.42 1.21
N TRP A 267 11.15 13.59 1.97
CA TRP A 267 11.08 13.55 3.43
C TRP A 267 10.59 14.90 3.95
N VAL A 268 9.47 14.89 4.66
CA VAL A 268 8.83 16.09 5.20
C VAL A 268 8.99 16.10 6.70
N ARG A 269 9.56 17.18 7.23
CA ARG A 269 9.65 17.41 8.67
C ARG A 269 8.27 17.70 9.22
N GLY A 270 8.02 17.16 10.41
CA GLY A 270 6.73 17.18 11.06
C GLY A 270 6.85 17.03 12.57
N GLU A 271 5.70 16.79 13.20
CA GLU A 271 5.60 16.66 14.65
C GLU A 271 4.50 15.66 15.02
N VAL A 272 4.76 14.85 16.06
CA VAL A 272 3.76 14.01 16.72
C VAL A 272 2.83 14.88 17.52
N LEU A 273 1.53 14.81 17.25
CA LEU A 273 0.53 15.58 17.99
C LEU A 273 0.00 14.83 19.21
N GLY A 274 -0.03 13.49 19.16
CA GLY A 274 -0.55 12.65 20.23
C GLY A 274 -1.12 11.35 19.70
N TYR A 275 -1.88 10.65 20.55
CA TYR A 275 -2.42 9.34 20.23
C TYR A 275 -3.93 9.27 20.47
N ARG A 276 -4.52 8.24 19.84
CA ARG A 276 -5.91 7.84 20.07
C ARG A 276 -6.00 6.34 20.30
N ASP A 277 -6.91 5.92 21.16
CA ASP A 277 -7.27 4.51 21.29
C ASP A 277 -8.21 4.05 20.15
N PHE A 278 -8.63 2.78 20.18
CA PHE A 278 -9.59 2.22 19.23
C PHE A 278 -10.99 2.87 19.30
N ALA A 279 -11.34 3.50 20.43
CA ALA A 279 -12.58 4.24 20.61
C ALA A 279 -12.47 5.70 20.13
N GLY A 280 -11.28 6.14 19.72
CA GLY A 280 -11.01 7.53 19.33
C GLY A 280 -10.83 8.49 20.50
N ARG A 281 -10.64 7.98 21.72
CA ARG A 281 -10.32 8.79 22.90
C ARG A 281 -8.84 9.14 22.89
N GLU A 282 -8.49 10.25 23.52
CA GLU A 282 -7.09 10.62 23.70
C GLU A 282 -6.36 9.54 24.51
N ALA A 283 -5.13 9.25 24.13
CA ALA A 283 -4.27 8.30 24.80
C ALA A 283 -2.86 8.89 24.92
N GLU A 284 -2.16 8.56 25.99
CA GLU A 284 -0.85 9.11 26.30
C GLU A 284 0.21 8.01 26.41
N PRO A 285 1.37 8.17 25.75
CA PRO A 285 2.50 7.29 25.95
C PRO A 285 2.95 7.24 27.42
N GLY A 286 3.26 6.05 27.92
CA GLY A 286 3.72 5.86 29.29
C GLY A 286 2.60 5.74 30.33
N THR A 287 1.33 5.76 29.91
CA THR A 287 0.17 5.38 30.73
C THR A 287 -0.25 3.94 30.41
N TYR A 288 -1.36 3.49 31.02
CA TYR A 288 -1.99 2.20 30.71
C TYR A 288 -2.94 2.28 29.50
N ASP A 289 -2.96 3.40 28.78
CA ASP A 289 -3.85 3.59 27.64
C ASP A 289 -3.33 2.85 26.40
N PRO A 290 -4.21 2.15 25.65
CA PRO A 290 -3.81 1.52 24.40
C PRO A 290 -3.59 2.56 23.31
N LEU A 291 -2.38 2.64 22.78
CA LEU A 291 -2.01 3.55 21.70
C LEU A 291 -2.37 2.92 20.34
N SER A 292 -3.62 3.05 19.92
CA SER A 292 -4.06 2.42 18.67
C SER A 292 -3.69 3.23 17.44
N HIS A 293 -3.59 4.55 17.57
CA HIS A 293 -3.38 5.45 16.44
C HIS A 293 -2.48 6.62 16.82
N LEU A 294 -1.60 6.99 15.90
CA LEU A 294 -0.66 8.11 15.98
C LEU A 294 -1.18 9.28 15.15
N LEU A 295 -1.30 10.46 15.76
CA LEU A 295 -1.61 11.72 15.10
C LEU A 295 -0.33 12.51 14.84
N PHE A 296 -0.18 13.06 13.64
CA PHE A 296 1.00 13.85 13.30
C PHE A 296 0.70 14.95 12.27
N THR A 297 1.64 15.87 12.10
CA THR A 297 1.61 16.88 11.03
C THR A 297 2.92 16.88 10.26
N PRO A 298 2.93 17.31 8.98
CA PRO A 298 1.76 17.59 8.16
C PRO A 298 1.03 16.30 7.74
N HIS A 299 -0.19 16.43 7.22
CA HIS A 299 -0.93 15.27 6.73
C HIS A 299 -0.33 14.74 5.41
N PRO A 300 -0.24 13.42 5.21
CA PRO A 300 0.45 12.83 4.07
C PRO A 300 -0.32 12.97 2.76
N THR A 301 0.42 12.95 1.65
CA THR A 301 -0.14 12.83 0.30
C THR A 301 -0.63 11.41 0.04
N PRO A 302 -1.66 11.22 -0.83
CA PRO A 302 -2.08 9.90 -1.29
C PRO A 302 -0.91 9.09 -1.85
N GLY A 303 -0.77 7.83 -1.41
CA GLY A 303 0.34 6.93 -1.77
C GLY A 303 1.46 6.82 -0.74
N SER A 304 1.48 7.70 0.26
CA SER A 304 2.44 7.63 1.37
C SER A 304 2.06 6.58 2.42
N SER A 305 0.83 6.05 2.37
CA SER A 305 0.33 5.01 3.26
C SER A 305 1.21 3.76 3.25
N GLY A 306 1.46 3.17 4.40
CA GLY A 306 2.42 2.10 4.64
C GLY A 306 3.88 2.59 4.78
N GLY A 307 4.15 3.87 4.50
CA GLY A 307 5.49 4.44 4.64
C GLY A 307 5.89 4.73 6.09
N PRO A 308 7.20 4.80 6.38
CA PRO A 308 7.71 5.01 7.73
C PRO A 308 7.56 6.46 8.23
N ILE A 309 7.33 6.61 9.52
CA ILE A 309 7.47 7.85 10.30
C ILE A 309 8.71 7.68 11.17
N ILE A 310 9.69 8.56 11.01
CA ILE A 310 11.00 8.47 11.66
C ILE A 310 11.13 9.59 12.68
N ASP A 311 11.62 9.28 13.87
CA ASP A 311 12.03 10.30 14.84
C ASP A 311 13.25 11.07 14.31
N ASP A 312 13.13 12.40 14.24
CA ASP A 312 14.10 13.27 13.59
C ASP A 312 15.49 13.20 14.26
N HIS A 313 15.53 12.90 15.56
CA HIS A 313 16.74 12.94 16.36
C HIS A 313 17.49 11.59 16.43
N SER A 314 16.76 10.49 16.63
CA SER A 314 17.32 9.14 16.74
C SER A 314 17.50 8.47 15.38
N GLY A 315 16.67 8.80 14.39
CA GLY A 315 16.62 8.09 13.11
C GLY A 315 15.89 6.75 13.15
N ALA A 316 15.23 6.41 14.26
CA ALA A 316 14.41 5.20 14.39
C ALA A 316 12.98 5.43 13.87
N VAL A 317 12.37 4.38 13.33
CA VAL A 317 10.94 4.37 12.98
C VAL A 317 10.12 4.37 14.27
N VAL A 318 9.25 5.36 14.39
CA VAL A 318 8.32 5.56 15.53
C VAL A 318 6.86 5.36 15.15
N GLY A 319 6.58 5.18 13.85
CA GLY A 319 5.25 4.86 13.38
C GLY A 319 5.19 4.51 11.90
N VAL A 320 4.00 4.12 11.45
CA VAL A 320 3.69 3.86 10.05
C VAL A 320 2.53 4.75 9.63
N MET A 321 2.69 5.45 8.50
CA MET A 321 1.63 6.31 7.96
C MET A 321 0.51 5.46 7.39
N LEU A 322 -0.74 5.83 7.68
CA LEU A 322 -1.92 5.19 7.07
C LEU A 322 -2.66 6.15 6.13
N GLY A 323 -2.61 7.46 6.40
CA GLY A 323 -3.25 8.45 5.54
C GLY A 323 -3.51 9.75 6.28
N SER A 324 -4.60 10.41 5.93
CA SER A 324 -5.06 11.63 6.60
C SER A 324 -6.44 11.41 7.19
N ARG A 325 -6.74 12.05 8.32
CA ARG A 325 -8.06 12.00 8.97
C ARG A 325 -8.47 13.40 9.42
N MET A 326 -9.77 13.69 9.32
CA MET A 326 -10.36 14.86 9.97
C MET A 326 -10.47 14.57 11.46
N ASP A 327 -9.70 15.27 12.29
CA ASP A 327 -9.69 15.04 13.74
C ASP A 327 -10.89 15.74 14.39
N ASN A 328 -11.00 17.05 14.19
CA ASN A 328 -12.15 17.86 14.61
C ASN A 328 -12.36 19.02 13.64
N ARG A 329 -13.60 19.57 13.57
CA ARG A 329 -13.94 20.70 12.68
C ARG A 329 -13.08 21.95 12.92
N VAL A 330 -12.50 22.09 14.11
CA VAL A 330 -11.67 23.23 14.51
C VAL A 330 -10.19 23.01 14.16
N GLU A 331 -9.68 21.80 14.36
CA GLU A 331 -8.27 21.47 14.19
C GLU A 331 -7.92 21.02 12.76
N GLY A 332 -8.92 20.63 11.97
CA GLY A 332 -8.79 20.29 10.57
C GLY A 332 -8.20 18.91 10.30
N MET A 333 -7.54 18.78 9.15
CA MET A 333 -6.96 17.53 8.67
C MET A 333 -5.59 17.27 9.31
N ARG A 334 -5.42 16.07 9.86
CA ARG A 334 -4.17 15.60 10.47
C ARG A 334 -3.65 14.36 9.76
N GLY A 335 -2.36 14.11 9.88
CA GLY A 335 -1.76 12.84 9.54
C GLY A 335 -2.26 11.77 10.49
N TRP A 336 -2.58 10.60 9.93
CA TRP A 336 -3.07 9.43 10.64
C TRP A 336 -2.10 8.28 10.41
N GLY A 337 -1.63 7.68 11.50
CA GLY A 337 -0.72 6.55 11.48
C GLY A 337 -0.98 5.62 12.64
N ILE A 338 -0.05 4.70 12.82
CA ILE A 338 0.00 3.78 13.97
C ILE A 338 1.39 3.84 14.61
N PRO A 339 1.50 3.61 15.92
CA PRO A 339 2.80 3.55 16.58
C PRO A 339 3.64 2.37 16.07
N SER A 340 4.96 2.52 16.09
CA SER A 340 5.89 1.45 15.71
C SER A 340 5.83 0.26 16.65
N GLU A 341 5.36 0.43 17.89
CA GLU A 341 5.20 -0.68 18.84
C GLU A 341 4.25 -1.76 18.31
N THR A 342 3.23 -1.38 17.53
CA THR A 342 2.29 -2.33 16.91
C THR A 342 2.99 -3.26 15.91
N ILE A 343 4.15 -2.87 15.36
CA ILE A 343 4.94 -3.77 14.51
C ILE A 343 5.45 -4.97 15.32
N TYR A 344 5.82 -4.76 16.59
CA TYR A 344 6.33 -5.81 17.46
C TYR A 344 5.26 -6.83 17.86
N GLU A 345 3.97 -6.51 17.75
CA GLU A 345 2.89 -7.48 17.93
C GLU A 345 2.91 -8.62 16.89
N MET A 346 3.64 -8.45 15.78
CA MET A 346 3.83 -9.48 14.75
C MET A 346 5.04 -10.40 15.01
N PHE A 347 5.82 -10.17 16.07
CA PHE A 347 7.07 -10.86 16.36
C PHE A 347 7.10 -11.42 17.80
N THR A 348 7.81 -12.53 18.00
CA THR A 348 8.07 -13.04 19.36
C THR A 348 8.99 -12.07 20.10
N LEU A 349 8.74 -11.89 21.40
CA LEU A 349 9.59 -11.05 22.24
C LEU A 349 11.02 -11.61 22.31
N PRO A 350 12.05 -10.74 22.36
CA PRO A 350 13.43 -11.18 22.52
C PRO A 350 13.62 -12.12 23.73
N GLY A 351 14.24 -13.28 23.51
CA GLY A 351 14.51 -14.29 24.55
C GLY A 351 13.39 -15.31 24.78
N LEU A 352 12.29 -15.22 24.01
CA LEU A 352 11.20 -16.20 24.01
C LEU A 352 11.13 -17.03 22.71
N GLU A 353 12.11 -16.91 21.83
CA GLU A 353 12.16 -17.66 20.57
C GLU A 353 12.20 -19.17 20.83
N GLY A 354 11.39 -19.94 20.09
CA GLY A 354 11.37 -21.41 20.18
C GLY A 354 10.77 -21.97 21.48
N LYS A 355 10.23 -21.13 22.38
CA LYS A 355 9.49 -21.55 23.57
C LYS A 355 8.00 -21.61 23.26
N LYS A 356 7.59 -22.61 22.46
CA LYS A 356 6.18 -22.90 22.17
C LYS A 356 5.78 -24.28 22.68
#